data_AF-A0A8C5S022-F1
#
_entry.id   AF-A0A8C5S022-F1
#
_cell.length_a   1.000
_cell.length_b   1.000
_cell.length_c   1.000
_cell.angle_alpha   90.00
_cell.angle_beta   90.00
_cell.angle_gamma   90.00
#
_symmetry.space_group_name_H-M   'P 1'
#
loop_
_entity.id
_entity.type
_entity.pdbx_description
1 polymer ?
#
loop_
_entity_poly.entity_id
_entity_poly.type
_entity_poly.pdbx_seq_one_letter_code
_entity_poly.pdbx_strand_id
1 'polypeptide(L)'
;MNYENTKWIPSKEYYKGLSLFLNISWIVGKFILPQFFDKVTSPAKWNAEFKTGEKYPLIIFSHGLGAFRTMYSAICIEMASRGFIVASVEHRDQSSSATYYYKEKPTAGDKKNPPALHEEWIFYRKLKPNENEHLLRRQQVQQRADECTRALDLLLKINSGKPDKNILPLIFNWKFLKNSIDVQKIAIMGHSFGGATVIETLSKDPRFKCGVALDAWMLPLSDEVYPKVHQPLLFINSEKYQWASNILKMKKLIIKGRKRKMITIIGSVHQSFPDFTFLTGNTVAKYFNLKGSIDPQTAIDIVNKASLAFLQKHLRLSKDFNQWNPLLNGKGPHVIPDTNVDLTAGARQ
;
A
#
# COMPACT_ATOMS: atom_id res chain seq x y z
N MET A 1 1.54 25.87 17.22
CA MET A 1 1.12 26.06 15.81
C MET A 1 -0.16 25.26 15.57
N ASN A 2 -1.18 25.86 14.95
CA ASN A 2 -2.39 25.12 14.56
C ASN A 2 -2.11 24.36 13.26
N TYR A 3 -1.80 23.07 13.37
CA TYR A 3 -1.63 22.22 12.18
C TYR A 3 -2.98 21.78 11.63
N GLU A 4 -3.20 22.04 10.34
CA GLU A 4 -4.33 21.52 9.58
C GLU A 4 -4.23 19.99 9.40
N ASN A 5 -5.38 19.35 9.21
CA ASN A 5 -5.42 17.94 8.86
C ASN A 5 -5.07 17.75 7.38
N THR A 6 -4.38 16.66 7.07
CA THR A 6 -3.94 16.30 5.72
C THR A 6 -5.13 16.06 4.80
N LYS A 7 -5.18 16.70 3.64
CA LYS A 7 -6.19 16.45 2.59
C LYS A 7 -6.06 15.01 2.07
N TRP A 8 -7.17 14.28 1.96
CA TRP A 8 -7.15 12.86 1.58
C TRP A 8 -6.80 12.64 0.09
N ILE A 9 -7.52 13.29 -0.83
CA ILE A 9 -7.20 13.27 -2.26
C ILE A 9 -6.80 14.69 -2.69
N PRO A 10 -5.51 14.96 -2.94
CA PRO A 10 -5.03 16.33 -3.04
C PRO A 10 -5.31 17.02 -4.38
N SER A 11 -5.58 16.26 -5.46
CA SER A 11 -5.77 16.83 -6.81
C SER A 11 -6.97 16.24 -7.55
N LYS A 12 -7.54 17.02 -8.49
CA LYS A 12 -8.74 16.67 -9.26
C LYS A 12 -8.49 15.51 -10.24
N GLU A 13 -7.26 15.40 -10.73
CA GLU A 13 -6.85 14.39 -11.69
C GLU A 13 -6.89 12.97 -11.09
N TYR A 14 -6.74 12.83 -9.77
CA TYR A 14 -6.97 11.56 -9.10
C TYR A 14 -8.42 11.09 -9.23
N TYR A 15 -9.40 11.99 -9.07
CA TYR A 15 -10.81 11.64 -9.29
C TYR A 15 -11.11 11.33 -10.76
N LYS A 16 -10.49 12.05 -11.70
CA LYS A 16 -10.53 11.70 -13.13
C LYS A 16 -9.96 10.30 -13.35
N GLY A 17 -8.80 9.99 -12.80
CA GLY A 17 -8.17 8.67 -12.87
C GLY A 17 -9.06 7.56 -12.33
N LEU A 18 -9.67 7.78 -11.16
CA LEU A 18 -10.62 6.84 -10.55
C LEU A 18 -11.82 6.57 -11.45
N SER A 19 -12.41 7.60 -12.05
CA SER A 19 -13.52 7.40 -13.00
C SER A 19 -13.10 6.58 -14.21
N LEU A 20 -11.91 6.84 -14.76
CA LEU A 20 -11.37 6.08 -15.89
C LEU A 20 -11.14 4.61 -15.52
N PHE A 21 -10.60 4.34 -14.33
CA PHE A 21 -10.40 2.99 -13.80
C PHE A 21 -11.73 2.25 -13.60
N LEU A 22 -12.73 2.91 -13.02
CA LEU A 22 -14.06 2.35 -12.76
C LEU A 22 -14.95 2.23 -14.01
N ASN A 23 -14.44 2.56 -15.20
CA ASN A 23 -15.21 2.63 -16.46
C ASN A 23 -16.41 3.60 -16.39
N ILE A 24 -16.31 4.66 -15.59
CA ILE A 24 -17.29 5.72 -15.49
C ILE A 24 -16.81 6.92 -16.34
N SER A 25 -17.74 7.72 -16.86
CA SER A 25 -17.42 8.94 -17.61
C SER A 25 -16.46 9.85 -16.84
N TRP A 26 -15.45 10.38 -17.53
CA TRP A 26 -14.48 11.33 -16.94
C TRP A 26 -15.15 12.60 -16.41
N ILE A 27 -16.35 12.95 -16.91
CA ILE A 27 -17.16 14.07 -16.42
C ILE A 27 -17.58 13.82 -14.97
N VAL A 28 -17.99 12.58 -14.63
CA VAL A 28 -18.32 12.19 -13.26
C VAL A 28 -17.10 12.32 -12.35
N GLY A 29 -15.93 11.83 -12.80
CA GLY A 29 -14.69 11.98 -12.05
C GLY A 29 -14.26 13.42 -11.84
N LYS A 30 -14.41 14.28 -12.86
CA LYS A 30 -13.96 15.67 -12.79
C LYS A 30 -14.91 16.57 -12.00
N PHE A 31 -16.21 16.33 -12.08
CA PHE A 31 -17.21 17.27 -11.58
C PHE A 31 -18.08 16.74 -10.44
N ILE A 32 -18.28 15.42 -10.34
CA ILE A 32 -19.20 14.82 -9.34
C ILE A 32 -18.43 14.27 -8.14
N LEU A 33 -17.45 13.38 -8.34
CA LEU A 33 -16.68 12.79 -7.24
C LEU A 33 -16.04 13.85 -6.29
N PRO A 34 -15.46 14.96 -6.79
CA PRO A 34 -14.88 15.97 -5.91
C PRO A 34 -15.92 16.63 -4.98
N GLN A 35 -17.20 16.74 -5.39
CA GLN A 35 -18.24 17.35 -4.56
C GLN A 35 -18.47 16.58 -3.26
N PHE A 36 -18.26 15.26 -3.30
CA PHE A 36 -18.42 14.39 -2.13
C PHE A 36 -17.14 14.24 -1.30
N PHE A 37 -15.97 14.28 -1.95
CA PHE A 37 -14.73 13.82 -1.33
C PHE A 37 -13.64 14.89 -1.19
N ASP A 38 -13.74 16.06 -1.83
CA ASP A 38 -12.65 17.06 -1.86
C ASP A 38 -12.40 17.70 -0.49
N LYS A 39 -13.42 17.71 0.38
CA LYS A 39 -13.32 18.20 1.77
C LYS A 39 -12.87 17.13 2.76
N VAL A 40 -12.72 15.87 2.33
CA VAL A 40 -12.31 14.78 3.22
C VAL A 40 -10.84 14.97 3.60
N THR A 41 -10.57 14.89 4.91
CA THR A 41 -9.23 14.93 5.46
C THR A 41 -8.92 13.63 6.18
N SER A 42 -7.65 13.24 6.17
CA SER A 42 -7.12 12.16 6.99
C SER A 42 -6.65 12.74 8.34
N PRO A 43 -6.77 12.01 9.45
CA PRO A 43 -6.41 12.49 10.79
C PRO A 43 -4.89 12.47 11.03
N ALA A 44 -4.13 13.13 10.15
CA ALA A 44 -2.69 13.35 10.25
C ALA A 44 -2.37 14.84 10.07
N LYS A 45 -1.47 15.38 10.89
CA LYS A 45 -1.11 16.80 10.84
C LYS A 45 -0.21 17.11 9.65
N TRP A 46 -0.69 17.96 8.75
CA TRP A 46 0.01 18.31 7.51
C TRP A 46 1.27 19.14 7.80
N ASN A 47 2.42 18.71 7.25
CA ASN A 47 3.73 19.35 7.46
C ASN A 47 4.12 19.60 8.92
N ALA A 48 3.55 18.84 9.86
CA ALA A 48 3.96 18.94 11.27
C ALA A 48 5.43 18.56 11.43
N GLU A 49 6.07 19.15 12.44
CA GLU A 49 7.46 18.84 12.75
C GLU A 49 7.63 17.36 13.08
N PHE A 50 8.73 16.79 12.61
CA PHE A 50 9.07 15.41 12.89
C PHE A 50 9.56 15.26 14.33
N LYS A 51 9.05 14.27 15.06
CA LYS A 51 9.49 13.98 16.43
C LYS A 51 10.91 13.38 16.42
N THR A 52 11.89 14.20 16.78
CA THR A 52 13.31 13.79 16.87
C THR A 52 13.62 13.11 18.21
N GLY A 53 14.84 12.56 18.35
CA GLY A 53 15.33 11.93 19.59
C GLY A 53 15.16 10.41 19.64
N GLU A 54 14.52 9.80 18.65
CA GLU A 54 14.28 8.36 18.57
C GLU A 54 14.60 7.81 17.18
N LYS A 55 14.89 6.51 17.10
CA LYS A 55 14.97 5.78 15.83
C LYS A 55 13.71 4.95 15.66
N TYR A 56 13.01 5.14 14.54
CA TYR A 56 11.77 4.47 14.22
C TYR A 56 11.99 3.33 13.23
N PRO A 57 11.31 2.18 13.38
CA PRO A 57 11.16 1.21 12.31
C PRO A 57 10.51 1.86 11.07
N LEU A 58 10.85 1.34 9.89
CA LEU A 58 10.36 1.85 8.60
C LEU A 58 9.45 0.82 7.92
N ILE A 59 8.31 1.29 7.42
CA ILE A 59 7.43 0.54 6.53
C ILE A 59 7.40 1.22 5.15
N ILE A 60 7.73 0.49 4.10
CA ILE A 60 7.36 0.87 2.73
C ILE A 60 5.98 0.30 2.44
N PHE A 61 5.03 1.12 1.98
CA PHE A 61 3.67 0.69 1.67
C PHE A 61 3.40 0.77 0.15
N SER A 62 2.82 -0.29 -0.42
CA SER A 62 2.46 -0.39 -1.85
C SER A 62 0.94 -0.49 -2.05
N HIS A 63 0.40 0.39 -2.89
CA HIS A 63 -1.04 0.46 -3.17
C HIS A 63 -1.52 -0.60 -4.18
N GLY A 64 -2.82 -0.92 -4.17
CA GLY A 64 -3.45 -1.79 -5.16
C GLY A 64 -3.57 -1.20 -6.56
N LEU A 65 -4.02 -2.02 -7.52
CA LEU A 65 -4.37 -1.58 -8.88
C LEU A 65 -5.51 -0.53 -8.80
N GLY A 66 -5.40 0.56 -9.56
CA GLY A 66 -6.36 1.66 -9.54
C GLY A 66 -6.30 2.55 -8.30
N ALA A 67 -5.51 2.21 -7.28
CA ALA A 67 -5.28 3.06 -6.12
C ALA A 67 -4.06 3.98 -6.32
N PHE A 68 -3.77 4.82 -5.33
CA PHE A 68 -2.60 5.71 -5.28
C PHE A 68 -2.18 5.98 -3.82
N ARG A 69 -1.12 6.77 -3.59
CA ARG A 69 -0.41 6.84 -2.29
C ARG A 69 -1.27 7.23 -1.08
N THR A 70 -2.39 7.92 -1.28
CA THR A 70 -3.21 8.45 -0.19
C THR A 70 -4.44 7.61 0.17
N MET A 71 -4.67 6.50 -0.54
CA MET A 71 -5.88 5.67 -0.37
C MET A 71 -5.82 4.62 0.77
N TYR A 72 -4.74 4.61 1.54
CA TYR A 72 -4.52 3.69 2.66
C TYR A 72 -4.12 4.45 3.93
N SER A 73 -4.61 5.68 4.08
CA SER A 73 -4.28 6.54 5.21
C SER A 73 -4.72 5.93 6.55
N ALA A 74 -5.81 5.16 6.62
CA ALA A 74 -6.23 4.48 7.85
C ALA A 74 -5.16 3.51 8.38
N ILE A 75 -4.56 2.70 7.50
CA ILE A 75 -3.48 1.76 7.85
C ILE A 75 -2.19 2.53 8.13
N CYS A 76 -1.80 3.44 7.23
CA CYS A 76 -0.54 4.16 7.33
C CYS A 76 -0.48 5.06 8.59
N ILE A 77 -1.60 5.72 8.93
CA ILE A 77 -1.71 6.56 10.14
C ILE A 77 -1.70 5.71 11.39
N GLU A 78 -2.41 4.57 11.42
CA GLU A 78 -2.35 3.66 12.57
C GLU A 78 -0.91 3.20 12.81
N MET A 79 -0.20 2.72 11.78
CA MET A 79 1.20 2.33 11.92
C MET A 79 2.08 3.51 12.39
N ALA A 80 1.88 4.71 11.83
CA ALA A 80 2.63 5.90 12.26
C ALA A 80 2.37 6.27 13.73
N SER A 81 1.13 6.17 14.20
CA SER A 81 0.74 6.42 15.60
C SER A 81 1.41 5.47 16.59
N ARG A 82 1.82 4.28 16.12
CA ARG A 82 2.52 3.25 16.88
C ARG A 82 4.05 3.39 16.86
N GLY A 83 4.55 4.47 16.28
CA GLY A 83 5.99 4.78 16.24
C GLY A 83 6.70 4.17 15.04
N PHE A 84 6.05 4.10 13.88
CA PHE A 84 6.70 3.77 12.61
C PHE A 84 6.83 5.01 11.73
N ILE A 85 7.87 5.06 10.90
CA ILE A 85 7.84 5.87 9.68
C ILE A 85 7.18 5.02 8.59
N VAL A 86 6.21 5.58 7.88
CA VAL A 86 5.51 4.89 6.78
C VAL A 86 5.67 5.68 5.49
N ALA A 87 6.25 5.07 4.48
CA ALA A 87 6.40 5.64 3.15
C ALA A 87 5.46 4.93 2.16
N SER A 88 4.31 5.54 1.90
CA SER A 88 3.36 5.07 0.89
C SER A 88 3.82 5.51 -0.50
N VAL A 89 4.29 4.54 -1.30
CA VAL A 89 4.84 4.79 -2.64
C VAL A 89 3.70 4.97 -3.63
N GLU A 90 3.77 6.01 -4.47
CA GLU A 90 2.93 6.10 -5.66
C GLU A 90 3.64 5.50 -6.85
N HIS A 91 3.08 4.44 -7.42
CA HIS A 91 3.69 3.68 -8.49
C HIS A 91 3.50 4.32 -9.86
N ARG A 92 4.56 4.33 -10.68
CA ARG A 92 4.59 4.96 -12.02
C ARG A 92 4.50 3.94 -13.15
N ASP A 93 4.11 2.71 -12.81
CA ASP A 93 3.92 1.56 -13.69
C ASP A 93 2.59 1.60 -14.47
N GLN A 94 1.86 2.72 -14.43
CA GLN A 94 0.51 2.88 -14.98
C GLN A 94 -0.55 1.96 -14.35
N SER A 95 -0.28 1.40 -13.17
CA SER A 95 -1.29 0.69 -12.37
C SER A 95 -2.10 1.64 -11.49
N SER A 96 -1.55 2.80 -11.14
CA SER A 96 -2.27 3.84 -10.39
C SER A 96 -3.40 4.43 -11.24
N SER A 97 -4.54 4.78 -10.63
CA SER A 97 -5.61 5.54 -11.31
C SER A 97 -5.08 6.80 -11.98
N ALA A 98 -4.21 7.52 -11.27
CA ALA A 98 -3.46 8.65 -11.76
C ALA A 98 -2.17 8.82 -10.93
N THR A 99 -1.12 9.34 -11.53
CA THR A 99 0.08 9.84 -10.86
C THR A 99 0.68 10.95 -11.70
N TYR A 100 1.70 11.63 -11.20
CA TYR A 100 2.35 12.70 -11.95
C TYR A 100 3.85 12.74 -11.68
N TYR A 101 4.54 13.45 -12.57
CA TYR A 101 5.94 13.83 -12.46
C TYR A 101 6.13 15.25 -13.02
N TYR A 102 7.26 15.88 -12.74
CA TYR A 102 7.61 17.17 -13.33
C TYR A 102 8.63 16.98 -14.45
N LYS A 103 8.40 17.66 -15.56
CA LYS A 103 9.31 17.74 -16.70
C LYS A 103 9.85 19.17 -16.83
N GLU A 104 11.13 19.30 -17.08
CA GLU A 104 11.73 20.60 -17.40
C GLU A 104 11.25 21.04 -18.80
N LYS A 105 10.65 22.22 -18.89
CA LYS A 105 10.44 22.86 -20.19
C LYS A 105 11.73 23.58 -20.60
N PRO A 106 12.24 23.34 -21.82
CA PRO A 106 13.32 24.17 -22.35
C PRO A 106 12.82 25.62 -22.41
N THR A 107 13.43 26.52 -21.64
CA THR A 107 13.23 27.95 -21.83
C THR A 107 13.96 28.35 -23.10
N ALA A 108 13.22 28.69 -24.15
CA ALA A 108 13.82 29.32 -25.33
C ALA A 108 14.44 30.66 -24.90
N GLY A 109 15.77 30.72 -24.80
CA GLY A 109 16.53 31.96 -24.78
C GLY A 109 16.94 32.55 -23.42
N ASP A 110 16.26 32.25 -22.31
CA ASP A 110 16.59 32.88 -21.01
C ASP A 110 17.45 31.99 -20.10
N LYS A 111 18.78 32.20 -20.17
CA LYS A 111 19.78 31.55 -19.29
C LYS A 111 19.75 32.04 -17.82
N LYS A 112 18.91 33.03 -17.49
CA LYS A 112 18.86 33.66 -16.15
C LYS A 112 17.84 33.03 -15.20
N ASN A 113 16.86 32.27 -15.70
CA ASN A 113 15.84 31.62 -14.88
C ASN A 113 15.97 30.09 -14.95
N PRO A 114 15.86 29.37 -13.82
CA PRO A 114 15.80 27.91 -13.85
C PRO A 114 14.62 27.44 -14.71
N PRO A 115 14.74 26.31 -15.43
CA PRO A 115 13.69 25.82 -16.31
C PRO A 115 12.38 25.63 -15.53
N ALA A 116 11.29 26.13 -16.08
CA ALA A 116 9.98 25.97 -15.47
C ALA A 116 9.59 24.49 -15.46
N LEU A 117 9.30 23.95 -14.27
CA LEU A 117 8.81 22.59 -14.11
C LEU A 117 7.34 22.52 -14.50
N HIS A 118 7.01 21.63 -15.43
CA HIS A 118 5.64 21.35 -15.84
C HIS A 118 5.19 19.99 -15.30
N GLU A 119 4.05 19.98 -14.63
CA GLU A 119 3.43 18.75 -14.12
C GLU A 119 2.78 17.97 -15.28
N GLU A 120 3.19 16.71 -15.45
CA GLU A 120 2.59 15.78 -16.41
C GLU A 120 1.96 14.60 -15.69
N TRP A 121 0.70 14.31 -16.05
CA TRP A 121 -0.10 13.24 -15.45
C TRP A 121 -0.02 11.95 -16.27
N ILE A 122 0.19 10.85 -15.55
CA ILE A 122 0.16 9.47 -16.05
C ILE A 122 -1.11 8.83 -15.49
N PHE A 123 -2.00 8.37 -16.37
CA PHE A 123 -3.26 7.72 -15.98
C PHE A 123 -3.14 6.19 -16.04
N TYR A 124 -4.06 5.51 -15.36
CA TYR A 124 -4.18 4.06 -15.42
C TYR A 124 -4.24 3.54 -16.87
N ARG A 125 -3.41 2.55 -17.16
CA ARG A 125 -3.44 1.84 -18.42
C ARG A 125 -4.34 0.61 -18.32
N LYS A 126 -5.47 0.66 -19.03
CA LYS A 126 -6.34 -0.50 -19.25
C LYS A 126 -5.62 -1.57 -20.05
N LEU A 127 -5.95 -2.83 -19.74
CA LEU A 127 -5.54 -3.95 -20.58
C LEU A 127 -6.16 -3.77 -21.96
N LYS A 128 -5.34 -3.84 -23.02
CA LYS A 128 -5.84 -3.75 -24.40
C LYS A 128 -6.50 -5.07 -24.81
N PRO A 129 -7.44 -5.06 -25.77
CA PRO A 129 -7.93 -6.30 -26.38
C PRO A 129 -6.76 -7.16 -26.87
N ASN A 130 -6.80 -8.46 -26.58
CA ASN A 130 -5.76 -9.46 -26.92
C ASN A 130 -4.38 -9.27 -26.28
N GLU A 131 -4.22 -8.34 -25.33
CA GLU A 131 -2.97 -8.20 -24.58
C GLU A 131 -2.86 -9.28 -23.50
N ASN A 132 -1.67 -9.88 -23.37
CA ASN A 132 -1.40 -10.84 -22.31
C ASN A 132 -1.31 -10.12 -20.96
N GLU A 133 -2.37 -10.24 -20.14
CA GLU A 133 -2.42 -9.62 -18.83
C GLU A 133 -1.27 -10.06 -17.93
N HIS A 134 -0.96 -11.35 -17.90
CA HIS A 134 0.10 -11.88 -17.06
C HIS A 134 1.46 -11.23 -17.37
N LEU A 135 1.78 -11.05 -18.67
CA LEU A 135 3.03 -10.40 -19.08
C LEU A 135 3.06 -8.92 -18.65
N LEU A 136 1.99 -8.17 -18.91
CA LEU A 136 1.89 -6.78 -18.49
C LEU A 136 2.02 -6.63 -16.97
N ARG A 137 1.24 -7.41 -16.21
CA ARG A 137 1.23 -7.33 -14.74
C ARG A 137 2.57 -7.78 -14.16
N ARG A 138 3.27 -8.74 -14.78
CA ARG A 138 4.62 -9.14 -14.38
C ARG A 138 5.63 -8.00 -14.56
N GLN A 139 5.61 -7.30 -15.69
CA GLN A 139 6.48 -6.13 -15.89
C GLN A 139 6.19 -5.04 -14.86
N GLN A 140 4.90 -4.79 -14.60
CA GLN A 140 4.47 -3.82 -13.60
C GLN A 140 4.90 -4.20 -12.17
N VAL A 141 4.76 -5.46 -11.74
CA VAL A 141 5.17 -5.86 -10.39
C VAL A 141 6.68 -5.73 -10.19
N GLN A 142 7.46 -6.03 -11.23
CA GLN A 142 8.91 -5.86 -11.22
C GLN A 142 9.29 -4.39 -11.05
N GLN A 143 8.67 -3.49 -11.84
CA GLN A 143 8.86 -2.05 -11.70
C GLN A 143 8.46 -1.56 -10.30
N ARG A 144 7.31 -2.01 -9.78
CA ARG A 144 6.83 -1.65 -8.44
C ARG A 144 7.81 -2.05 -7.35
N ALA A 145 8.40 -3.24 -7.46
CA ALA A 145 9.42 -3.69 -6.51
C ALA A 145 10.67 -2.82 -6.56
N ASP A 146 11.12 -2.44 -7.76
CA ASP A 146 12.26 -1.54 -7.93
C ASP A 146 11.95 -0.12 -7.41
N GLU A 147 10.70 0.35 -7.53
CA GLU A 147 10.23 1.61 -6.95
C GLU A 147 10.24 1.57 -5.40
N CYS A 148 9.83 0.46 -4.79
CA CYS A 148 9.93 0.27 -3.34
C CYS A 148 11.39 0.27 -2.86
N THR A 149 12.29 -0.40 -3.58
CA THR A 149 13.73 -0.38 -3.32
C THR A 149 14.31 1.02 -3.44
N ARG A 150 13.97 1.78 -4.50
CA ARG A 150 14.41 3.17 -4.68
C ARG A 150 13.86 4.10 -3.59
N ALA A 151 12.63 3.89 -3.14
CA ALA A 151 12.07 4.66 -2.02
C ALA A 151 12.85 4.39 -0.72
N LEU A 152 13.23 3.13 -0.47
CA LEU A 152 14.10 2.79 0.65
C LEU A 152 15.48 3.45 0.51
N ASP A 153 16.11 3.40 -0.66
CA ASP A 153 17.41 4.03 -0.91
C ASP A 153 17.37 5.53 -0.60
N LEU A 154 16.33 6.22 -1.08
CA LEU A 154 16.13 7.65 -0.82
C LEU A 154 15.97 7.95 0.67
N LEU A 155 15.17 7.16 1.39
CA LEU A 155 14.97 7.34 2.84
C LEU A 155 16.25 7.07 3.64
N LEU A 156 17.04 6.07 3.23
CA LEU A 156 18.35 5.80 3.86
C LEU A 156 19.35 6.93 3.57
N LYS A 157 19.33 7.51 2.36
CA LYS A 157 20.12 8.69 2.01
C LYS A 157 19.72 9.91 2.83
N ILE A 158 18.42 10.17 2.99
CA ILE A 158 17.90 11.24 3.88
C ILE A 158 18.34 10.97 5.33
N ASN A 159 18.20 9.73 5.81
CA ASN A 159 18.63 9.30 7.15
C ASN A 159 20.13 9.51 7.38
N SER A 160 20.96 9.40 6.34
CA SER A 160 22.40 9.70 6.40
C SER A 160 22.73 11.21 6.47
N GLY A 161 21.72 12.08 6.43
CA GLY A 161 21.86 13.54 6.47
C GLY A 161 22.05 14.18 5.12
N LYS A 162 21.71 13.50 4.02
CA LYS A 162 21.86 13.98 2.64
C LYS A 162 20.51 14.06 1.92
N PRO A 163 19.52 14.84 2.40
CA PRO A 163 18.24 14.97 1.72
C PRO A 163 18.41 15.66 0.37
N ASP A 164 17.80 15.09 -0.68
CA ASP A 164 17.68 15.76 -1.96
C ASP A 164 16.67 16.90 -1.89
N LYS A 165 16.74 17.83 -2.84
CA LYS A 165 15.73 18.89 -2.99
C LYS A 165 14.38 18.25 -3.30
N ASN A 166 13.39 18.47 -2.45
CA ASN A 166 12.02 18.09 -2.76
C ASN A 166 11.49 18.99 -3.87
N ILE A 167 11.00 18.36 -4.95
CA ILE A 167 10.42 19.08 -6.09
C ILE A 167 9.02 19.63 -5.78
N LEU A 168 8.35 19.12 -4.74
CA LEU A 168 7.07 19.64 -4.27
C LEU A 168 7.28 20.85 -3.34
N PRO A 169 6.43 21.89 -3.42
CA PRO A 169 6.54 23.10 -2.61
C PRO A 169 6.03 22.86 -1.17
N LEU A 170 6.72 21.99 -0.43
CA LEU A 170 6.39 21.63 0.95
C LEU A 170 7.36 22.30 1.94
N ILE A 171 6.83 22.76 3.07
CA ILE A 171 7.61 23.39 4.15
C ILE A 171 8.20 22.37 5.13
N PHE A 172 7.95 21.07 4.94
CA PHE A 172 8.49 20.02 5.80
C PHE A 172 10.02 19.92 5.68
N ASN A 173 10.72 20.02 6.81
CA ASN A 173 12.18 19.97 6.85
C ASN A 173 12.71 18.53 6.94
N TRP A 174 13.09 17.98 5.78
CA TRP A 174 13.64 16.62 5.64
C TRP A 174 14.94 16.38 6.42
N LYS A 175 15.65 17.42 6.86
CA LYS A 175 16.86 17.26 7.68
C LYS A 175 16.54 16.63 9.05
N PHE A 176 15.32 16.77 9.55
CA PHE A 176 14.90 16.15 10.81
C PHE A 176 14.85 14.62 10.75
N LEU A 177 14.84 14.03 9.55
CA LEU A 177 14.92 12.58 9.39
C LEU A 177 16.36 12.05 9.51
N LYS A 178 17.38 12.91 9.63
CA LYS A 178 18.76 12.47 9.87
C LYS A 178 18.83 11.62 11.15
N ASN A 179 19.42 10.43 11.05
CA ASN A 179 19.56 9.47 12.15
C ASN A 179 18.23 9.04 12.82
N SER A 180 17.10 9.16 12.12
CA SER A 180 15.77 8.83 12.65
C SER A 180 15.26 7.43 12.27
N ILE A 181 15.91 6.73 11.34
CA ILE A 181 15.47 5.41 10.86
C ILE A 181 16.31 4.31 11.54
N ASP A 182 15.65 3.34 12.15
CA ASP A 182 16.28 2.08 12.56
C ASP A 182 16.44 1.18 11.33
N VAL A 183 17.62 1.26 10.72
CA VAL A 183 17.96 0.55 9.47
C VAL A 183 17.95 -0.98 9.60
N GLN A 184 17.90 -1.52 10.83
CA GLN A 184 17.76 -2.95 11.06
C GLN A 184 16.29 -3.39 11.07
N LYS A 185 15.34 -2.46 11.09
CA LYS A 185 13.91 -2.70 11.28
C LYS A 185 13.08 -2.14 10.13
N ILE A 186 13.28 -2.72 8.95
CA ILE A 186 12.59 -2.32 7.72
C ILE A 186 11.59 -3.41 7.32
N ALA A 187 10.34 -3.04 7.07
CA ALA A 187 9.31 -3.92 6.56
C ALA A 187 8.67 -3.36 5.29
N ILE A 188 7.97 -4.23 4.55
CA ILE A 188 7.13 -3.83 3.43
C ILE A 188 5.71 -4.32 3.65
N MET A 189 4.74 -3.47 3.33
CA MET A 189 3.31 -3.78 3.39
C MET A 189 2.66 -3.41 2.08
N GLY A 190 1.56 -4.06 1.72
CA GLY A 190 0.84 -3.66 0.52
C GLY A 190 -0.44 -4.43 0.31
N HIS A 191 -1.36 -3.82 -0.44
CA HIS A 191 -2.70 -4.34 -0.67
C HIS A 191 -2.93 -4.75 -2.12
N SER A 192 -3.61 -5.88 -2.36
CA SER A 192 -3.98 -6.36 -3.69
C SER A 192 -2.75 -6.53 -4.59
N PHE A 193 -2.61 -5.72 -5.65
CA PHE A 193 -1.39 -5.65 -6.45
C PHE A 193 -0.16 -5.29 -5.59
N GLY A 194 -0.32 -4.41 -4.60
CA GLY A 194 0.72 -4.13 -3.62
C GLY A 194 1.09 -5.32 -2.74
N GLY A 195 0.18 -6.29 -2.55
CA GLY A 195 0.49 -7.56 -1.90
C GLY A 195 1.41 -8.45 -2.76
N ALA A 196 1.26 -8.43 -4.09
CA ALA A 196 2.26 -9.03 -4.97
C ALA A 196 3.57 -8.24 -4.97
N THR A 197 3.52 -6.90 -4.92
CA THR A 197 4.72 -6.07 -4.78
C THR A 197 5.52 -6.41 -3.52
N VAL A 198 4.86 -6.64 -2.37
CA VAL A 198 5.51 -7.13 -1.14
C VAL A 198 6.37 -8.37 -1.44
N ILE A 199 5.79 -9.35 -2.13
CA ILE A 199 6.45 -10.64 -2.39
C ILE A 199 7.61 -10.47 -3.37
N GLU A 200 7.40 -9.72 -4.46
CA GLU A 200 8.42 -9.42 -5.45
C GLU A 200 9.60 -8.66 -4.81
N THR A 201 9.34 -7.63 -4.00
CA THR A 201 10.38 -6.87 -3.31
C THR A 201 11.17 -7.74 -2.33
N LEU A 202 10.49 -8.58 -1.52
CA LEU A 202 11.20 -9.48 -0.59
C LEU A 202 12.12 -10.45 -1.33
N SER A 203 11.77 -10.86 -2.56
CA SER A 203 12.61 -11.75 -3.37
C SER A 203 13.86 -11.08 -3.93
N LYS A 204 13.87 -9.75 -4.02
CA LYS A 204 14.93 -8.95 -4.64
C LYS A 204 15.82 -8.23 -3.62
N ASP A 205 15.26 -7.78 -2.50
CA ASP A 205 15.96 -6.91 -1.55
C ASP A 205 15.95 -7.47 -0.10
N PRO A 206 17.09 -7.98 0.40
CA PRO A 206 17.20 -8.58 1.73
C PRO A 206 17.23 -7.55 2.88
N ARG A 207 17.21 -6.24 2.58
CA ARG A 207 17.14 -5.19 3.61
C ARG A 207 15.77 -5.18 4.29
N PHE A 208 14.71 -5.50 3.56
CA PHE A 208 13.38 -5.75 4.13
C PHE A 208 13.41 -7.03 4.97
N LYS A 209 13.04 -6.93 6.24
CA LYS A 209 13.14 -8.02 7.23
C LYS A 209 11.89 -8.87 7.34
N CYS A 210 10.74 -8.35 6.93
CA CYS A 210 9.48 -9.09 6.82
C CYS A 210 8.50 -8.34 5.91
N GLY A 211 7.42 -9.02 5.51
CA GLY A 211 6.33 -8.41 4.74
C GLY A 211 4.94 -8.76 5.24
N VAL A 212 3.99 -7.85 5.00
CA VAL A 212 2.55 -8.09 5.20
C VAL A 212 1.82 -7.84 3.89
N ALA A 213 1.26 -8.90 3.32
CA ALA A 213 0.49 -8.87 2.08
C ALA A 213 -1.01 -8.89 2.41
N LEU A 214 -1.67 -7.76 2.16
CA LEU A 214 -3.09 -7.56 2.43
C LEU A 214 -3.88 -7.95 1.18
N ASP A 215 -4.65 -9.03 1.26
CA ASP A 215 -5.53 -9.52 0.21
C ASP A 215 -4.84 -9.65 -1.16
N ALA A 216 -3.67 -10.29 -1.16
CA ALA A 216 -2.74 -10.23 -2.26
C ALA A 216 -3.33 -10.80 -3.57
N TRP A 217 -3.15 -10.06 -4.66
CA TRP A 217 -3.46 -10.53 -6.00
C TRP A 217 -2.22 -11.20 -6.60
N MET A 218 -2.19 -12.53 -6.66
CA MET A 218 -0.98 -13.30 -6.98
C MET A 218 -0.72 -13.47 -8.48
N LEU A 219 -1.64 -13.02 -9.35
CA LEU A 219 -1.49 -13.11 -10.81
C LEU A 219 -0.20 -12.49 -11.36
N PRO A 220 0.28 -11.33 -10.88
CA PRO A 220 1.48 -10.67 -11.44
C PRO A 220 2.80 -11.43 -11.19
N LEU A 221 2.83 -12.39 -10.28
CA LEU A 221 4.05 -13.06 -9.83
C LEU A 221 4.36 -14.28 -10.70
N SER A 222 5.63 -14.41 -11.10
CA SER A 222 6.16 -15.63 -11.72
C SER A 222 6.54 -16.68 -10.67
N ASP A 223 6.44 -17.96 -11.02
CA ASP A 223 6.76 -19.08 -10.13
C ASP A 223 8.19 -19.07 -9.57
N GLU A 224 9.14 -18.46 -10.28
CA GLU A 224 10.54 -18.29 -9.84
C GLU A 224 10.71 -17.41 -8.59
N VAL A 225 9.70 -16.61 -8.24
CA VAL A 225 9.76 -15.66 -7.11
C VAL A 225 9.61 -16.39 -5.78
N TYR A 226 8.72 -17.38 -5.72
CA TYR A 226 8.37 -18.06 -4.46
C TYR A 226 9.55 -18.67 -3.71
N PRO A 227 10.49 -19.42 -4.33
CA PRO A 227 11.63 -19.98 -3.62
C PRO A 227 12.58 -18.91 -3.07
N LYS A 228 12.64 -17.72 -3.68
CA LYS A 228 13.56 -16.63 -3.31
C LYS A 228 13.12 -15.81 -2.10
N VAL A 229 11.85 -15.91 -1.67
CA VAL A 229 11.33 -15.16 -0.52
C VAL A 229 11.63 -15.89 0.78
N HIS A 230 12.69 -15.49 1.49
CA HIS A 230 13.14 -16.14 2.73
C HIS A 230 12.57 -15.48 4.00
N GLN A 231 12.36 -14.17 3.96
CA GLN A 231 11.93 -13.34 5.08
C GLN A 231 10.52 -13.72 5.53
N PRO A 232 10.17 -13.57 6.82
CA PRO A 232 8.80 -13.76 7.31
C PRO A 232 7.75 -13.02 6.48
N LEU A 233 6.62 -13.68 6.21
CA LEU A 233 5.51 -13.11 5.43
C LEU A 233 4.17 -13.46 6.09
N LEU A 234 3.32 -12.45 6.26
CA LEU A 234 1.94 -12.57 6.70
C LEU A 234 0.98 -12.26 5.55
N PHE A 235 0.02 -13.14 5.32
CA PHE A 235 -1.15 -12.89 4.48
C PHE A 235 -2.35 -12.54 5.37
N ILE A 236 -3.01 -11.43 5.08
CA ILE A 236 -4.29 -11.05 5.70
C ILE A 236 -5.31 -10.92 4.58
N ASN A 237 -6.24 -11.85 4.47
CA ASN A 237 -7.18 -11.93 3.36
C ASN A 237 -8.57 -11.45 3.77
N SER A 238 -9.34 -10.96 2.79
CA SER A 238 -10.78 -10.83 2.95
C SER A 238 -11.50 -12.13 2.60
N GLU A 239 -12.66 -12.34 3.20
CA GLU A 239 -13.46 -13.56 3.00
C GLU A 239 -14.00 -13.66 1.56
N LYS A 240 -14.43 -12.52 0.98
CA LYS A 240 -15.19 -12.51 -0.28
C LYS A 240 -14.36 -12.26 -1.54
N TYR A 241 -13.07 -11.95 -1.41
CA TYR A 241 -12.22 -11.66 -2.57
C TYR A 241 -11.45 -12.88 -3.11
N GLN A 242 -11.12 -13.84 -2.23
CA GLN A 242 -10.18 -14.92 -2.58
C GLN A 242 -10.83 -16.03 -3.42
N TRP A 243 -10.02 -16.68 -4.26
CA TRP A 243 -10.40 -17.86 -5.05
C TRP A 243 -9.28 -18.91 -5.07
N ALA A 244 -9.61 -20.14 -5.44
CA ALA A 244 -8.74 -21.30 -5.24
C ALA A 244 -7.34 -21.14 -5.87
N SER A 245 -7.25 -20.75 -7.14
CA SER A 245 -5.94 -20.62 -7.81
C SER A 245 -5.06 -19.49 -7.23
N ASN A 246 -5.66 -18.44 -6.67
CA ASN A 246 -4.91 -17.39 -5.97
C ASN A 246 -4.34 -17.90 -4.64
N ILE A 247 -5.16 -18.62 -3.85
CA ILE A 247 -4.73 -19.24 -2.60
C ILE A 247 -3.65 -20.30 -2.85
N LEU A 248 -3.79 -21.12 -3.89
CA LEU A 248 -2.77 -22.12 -4.24
C LEU A 248 -1.41 -21.44 -4.52
N LYS A 249 -1.40 -20.29 -5.20
CA LYS A 249 -0.18 -19.48 -5.37
C LYS A 249 0.37 -18.96 -4.04
N MET A 250 -0.49 -18.49 -3.11
CA MET A 250 -0.03 -18.12 -1.76
C MET A 250 0.57 -19.31 -1.02
N LYS A 251 -0.04 -20.49 -1.13
CA LYS A 251 0.45 -21.72 -0.47
C LYS A 251 1.80 -22.19 -1.02
N LYS A 252 2.19 -21.86 -2.25
CA LYS A 252 3.57 -22.06 -2.76
C LYS A 252 4.63 -21.35 -1.88
N LEU A 253 4.27 -20.30 -1.14
CA LEU A 253 5.17 -19.60 -0.20
C LEU A 253 5.13 -20.19 1.23
N ILE A 254 4.13 -21.02 1.55
CA ILE A 254 3.91 -21.63 2.87
C ILE A 254 4.57 -23.02 2.88
N ILE A 255 5.90 -23.02 2.81
CA ILE A 255 6.73 -24.24 2.83
C ILE A 255 7.20 -24.51 4.26
N LYS A 256 7.27 -25.79 4.65
CA LYS A 256 7.76 -26.25 5.95
C LYS A 256 9.14 -25.62 6.26
N GLY A 257 9.29 -25.05 7.45
CA GLY A 257 10.52 -24.37 7.90
C GLY A 257 10.56 -22.85 7.67
N ARG A 258 9.65 -22.27 6.88
CA ARG A 258 9.54 -20.80 6.73
C ARG A 258 8.49 -20.21 7.68
N LYS A 259 8.78 -19.05 8.26
CA LYS A 259 7.83 -18.32 9.14
C LYS A 259 6.75 -17.65 8.29
N ARG A 260 5.63 -18.33 8.10
CA ARG A 260 4.52 -17.91 7.25
C ARG A 260 3.22 -17.99 8.03
N LYS A 261 2.36 -16.99 7.87
CA LYS A 261 1.02 -16.96 8.47
C LYS A 261 0.02 -16.50 7.43
N MET A 262 -1.17 -17.06 7.49
CA MET A 262 -2.32 -16.63 6.71
C MET A 262 -3.52 -16.60 7.64
N ILE A 263 -4.29 -15.51 7.56
CA ILE A 263 -5.56 -15.34 8.26
C ILE A 263 -6.58 -14.76 7.29
N THR A 264 -7.86 -15.01 7.56
CA THR A 264 -8.96 -14.42 6.79
C THR A 264 -9.94 -13.72 7.72
N ILE A 265 -10.37 -12.52 7.35
CA ILE A 265 -11.31 -11.71 8.12
C ILE A 265 -12.74 -12.01 7.64
N ILE A 266 -13.54 -12.64 8.50
CA ILE A 266 -14.92 -13.03 8.21
C ILE A 266 -15.80 -11.78 8.02
N GLY A 267 -16.65 -11.83 7.01
CA GLY A 267 -17.57 -10.78 6.61
C GLY A 267 -16.92 -9.66 5.81
N SER A 268 -15.61 -9.68 5.57
CA SER A 268 -14.90 -8.60 4.86
C SER A 268 -14.92 -8.78 3.33
N VAL A 269 -14.66 -7.67 2.63
CA VAL A 269 -14.52 -7.60 1.17
C VAL A 269 -13.17 -6.99 0.80
N HIS A 270 -12.80 -7.05 -0.49
CA HIS A 270 -11.55 -6.46 -0.97
C HIS A 270 -11.38 -4.97 -0.63
N GLN A 271 -12.49 -4.25 -0.54
CA GLN A 271 -12.51 -2.82 -0.23
C GLN A 271 -12.45 -2.53 1.28
N SER A 272 -12.43 -3.55 2.15
CA SER A 272 -12.28 -3.37 3.61
C SER A 272 -10.90 -2.86 4.04
N PHE A 273 -9.89 -2.89 3.14
CA PHE A 273 -8.52 -2.42 3.42
C PHE A 273 -8.25 -0.96 3.02
N PRO A 274 -8.66 -0.45 1.83
CA PRO A 274 -8.50 0.96 1.48
C PRO A 274 -9.50 1.88 2.20
N ASP A 275 -9.19 3.17 2.23
CA ASP A 275 -9.96 4.19 2.97
C ASP A 275 -11.41 4.37 2.49
N PHE A 276 -11.73 3.96 1.25
CA PHE A 276 -13.08 4.12 0.68
C PHE A 276 -14.20 3.47 1.52
N THR A 277 -13.86 2.42 2.29
CA THR A 277 -14.80 1.75 3.20
C THR A 277 -15.39 2.69 4.25
N PHE A 278 -14.67 3.76 4.64
CA PHE A 278 -15.13 4.71 5.66
C PHE A 278 -15.97 5.85 5.10
N LEU A 279 -15.95 6.05 3.77
CA LEU A 279 -16.42 7.29 3.14
C LEU A 279 -17.75 7.14 2.40
N THR A 280 -18.28 5.92 2.30
CA THR A 280 -19.52 5.65 1.57
C THR A 280 -20.66 5.28 2.51
N GLY A 281 -21.82 5.88 2.29
CA GLY A 281 -23.07 5.49 2.96
C GLY A 281 -23.48 4.05 2.57
N ASN A 282 -24.28 3.40 3.41
CA ASN A 282 -24.58 1.96 3.28
C ASN A 282 -25.19 1.57 1.92
N THR A 283 -25.97 2.44 1.29
CA THR A 283 -26.60 2.18 -0.01
C THR A 283 -25.59 2.14 -1.16
N VAL A 284 -24.72 3.16 -1.26
CA VAL A 284 -23.65 3.22 -2.27
C VAL A 284 -22.62 2.11 -2.03
N ALA A 285 -22.33 1.83 -0.77
CA ALA A 285 -21.39 0.79 -0.38
C ALA A 285 -21.85 -0.61 -0.80
N LYS A 286 -23.15 -0.92 -0.69
CA LYS A 286 -23.70 -2.20 -1.15
C LYS A 286 -23.66 -2.34 -2.66
N TYR A 287 -24.00 -1.29 -3.40
CA TYR A 287 -24.02 -1.34 -4.88
C TYR A 287 -22.62 -1.55 -5.49
N PHE A 288 -21.60 -0.89 -4.93
CA PHE A 288 -20.21 -0.99 -5.41
C PHE A 288 -19.37 -2.01 -4.63
N ASN A 289 -20.00 -2.83 -3.77
CA ASN A 289 -19.33 -3.81 -2.91
C ASN A 289 -18.16 -3.23 -2.09
N LEU A 290 -18.31 -1.99 -1.62
CA LEU A 290 -17.30 -1.24 -0.86
C LEU A 290 -17.30 -1.60 0.63
N LYS A 291 -18.37 -2.25 1.11
CA LYS A 291 -18.49 -2.75 2.49
C LYS A 291 -18.90 -4.21 2.52
N GLY A 292 -18.30 -4.93 3.46
CA GLY A 292 -18.68 -6.29 3.80
C GLY A 292 -19.86 -6.33 4.78
N SER A 293 -20.14 -7.52 5.33
CA SER A 293 -21.06 -7.66 6.47
C SER A 293 -20.40 -7.31 7.80
N ILE A 294 -19.07 -7.33 7.87
CA ILE A 294 -18.32 -6.81 9.01
C ILE A 294 -18.31 -5.27 9.00
N ASP A 295 -18.36 -4.68 10.18
CA ASP A 295 -18.14 -3.25 10.36
C ASP A 295 -16.72 -2.83 9.87
N PRO A 296 -16.59 -1.75 9.07
CA PRO A 296 -15.30 -1.28 8.57
C PRO A 296 -14.25 -1.00 9.63
N GLN A 297 -14.62 -0.45 10.79
CA GLN A 297 -13.67 -0.18 11.87
C GLN A 297 -13.18 -1.48 12.51
N THR A 298 -14.08 -2.43 12.72
CA THR A 298 -13.71 -3.76 13.22
C THR A 298 -12.77 -4.48 12.27
N ALA A 299 -13.01 -4.42 10.95
CA ALA A 299 -12.14 -5.03 9.95
C ALA A 299 -10.74 -4.40 9.94
N ILE A 300 -10.64 -3.06 9.90
CA ILE A 300 -9.34 -2.39 9.86
C ILE A 300 -8.56 -2.58 11.16
N ASP A 301 -9.26 -2.67 12.30
CA ASP A 301 -8.66 -2.99 13.60
C ASP A 301 -7.98 -4.35 13.58
N ILE A 302 -8.64 -5.37 13.02
CA ILE A 302 -8.04 -6.71 12.89
C ILE A 302 -6.81 -6.65 11.98
N VAL A 303 -6.89 -5.96 10.84
CA VAL A 303 -5.75 -5.75 9.92
C VAL A 303 -4.57 -5.13 10.66
N ASN A 304 -4.81 -4.03 11.38
CA ASN A 304 -3.79 -3.26 12.06
C ASN A 304 -3.17 -4.04 13.23
N LYS A 305 -4.00 -4.61 14.11
CA LYS A 305 -3.54 -5.37 15.28
C LYS A 305 -2.76 -6.63 14.89
N ALA A 306 -3.24 -7.37 13.88
CA ALA A 306 -2.49 -8.52 13.36
C ALA A 306 -1.16 -8.09 12.71
N SER A 307 -1.16 -7.00 11.92
CA SER A 307 0.07 -6.46 11.33
C SER A 307 1.07 -6.04 12.40
N LEU A 308 0.64 -5.32 13.44
CA LEU A 308 1.51 -4.87 14.55
C LEU A 308 2.11 -6.03 15.34
N ALA A 309 1.31 -7.06 15.67
CA ALA A 309 1.82 -8.26 16.33
C ALA A 309 2.89 -8.98 15.49
N PHE A 310 2.66 -9.08 14.18
CA PHE A 310 3.60 -9.69 13.25
C PHE A 310 4.89 -8.86 13.11
N LEU A 311 4.77 -7.55 12.89
CA LEU A 311 5.89 -6.62 12.79
C LEU A 311 6.72 -6.63 14.07
N GLN A 312 6.10 -6.61 15.25
CA GLN A 312 6.81 -6.72 16.52
C GLN A 312 7.67 -7.98 16.60
N LYS A 313 7.09 -9.13 16.27
CA LYS A 313 7.79 -10.41 16.32
C LYS A 313 8.99 -10.47 15.38
N HIS A 314 8.87 -9.90 14.19
CA HIS A 314 9.86 -10.06 13.12
C HIS A 314 10.86 -8.90 12.99
N LEU A 315 10.53 -7.71 13.49
CA LEU A 315 11.44 -6.58 13.63
C LEU A 315 12.03 -6.46 15.05
N ARG A 316 11.64 -7.35 15.98
CA ARG A 316 12.08 -7.36 17.39
C ARG A 316 11.81 -6.00 18.06
N LEU A 317 10.56 -5.54 17.98
CA LEU A 317 10.14 -4.28 18.59
C LEU A 317 9.93 -4.46 20.11
N SER A 318 10.33 -3.45 20.88
CA SER A 318 10.07 -3.36 22.31
C SER A 318 8.76 -2.61 22.57
N LYS A 319 7.65 -3.22 22.18
CA LYS A 319 6.27 -2.73 22.36
C LYS A 319 5.39 -3.87 22.92
N ASP A 320 4.14 -3.59 23.21
CA ASP A 320 3.16 -4.52 23.76
C ASP A 320 2.23 -5.13 22.69
N PHE A 321 2.59 -5.06 21.41
CA PHE A 321 1.75 -5.57 20.30
C PHE A 321 1.62 -7.09 20.30
N ASN A 322 2.45 -7.80 21.06
CA ASN A 322 2.33 -9.23 21.33
C ASN A 322 1.00 -9.61 21.99
N GLN A 323 0.29 -8.67 22.61
CA GLN A 323 -1.07 -8.89 23.13
C GLN A 323 -2.04 -9.36 22.02
N TRP A 324 -1.77 -9.02 20.75
CA TRP A 324 -2.58 -9.42 19.59
C TRP A 324 -2.01 -10.65 18.84
N ASN A 325 -1.02 -11.35 19.41
CA ASN A 325 -0.52 -12.61 18.85
C ASN A 325 -1.60 -13.68 18.57
N PRO A 326 -2.71 -13.79 19.33
CA PRO A 326 -3.81 -14.71 18.99
C PRO A 326 -4.36 -14.49 17.57
N LEU A 327 -4.47 -13.24 17.11
CA LEU A 327 -4.96 -12.92 15.76
C LEU A 327 -4.10 -13.56 14.67
N LEU A 328 -2.78 -13.65 14.87
CA LEU A 328 -1.85 -14.29 13.90
C LEU A 328 -2.12 -15.79 13.69
N ASN A 329 -2.88 -16.41 14.58
CA ASN A 329 -3.29 -17.81 14.49
C ASN A 329 -4.79 -17.94 14.18
N GLY A 330 -5.44 -16.86 13.74
CA GLY A 330 -6.87 -16.84 13.50
C GLY A 330 -7.70 -17.04 14.76
N LYS A 331 -7.20 -16.61 15.92
CA LYS A 331 -7.93 -16.67 17.19
C LYS A 331 -8.45 -15.29 17.55
N GLY A 332 -9.76 -15.09 17.46
CA GLY A 332 -10.46 -13.87 17.84
C GLY A 332 -11.81 -13.75 17.10
N PRO A 333 -12.64 -12.76 17.46
CA PRO A 333 -13.86 -12.48 16.71
C PRO A 333 -13.55 -12.14 15.25
N HIS A 334 -14.38 -12.65 14.34
CA HIS A 334 -14.31 -12.37 12.89
C HIS A 334 -12.98 -12.69 12.21
N VAL A 335 -12.15 -13.57 12.78
CA VAL A 335 -10.92 -14.03 12.13
C VAL A 335 -10.86 -15.55 12.15
N ILE A 336 -10.47 -16.15 11.04
CA ILE A 336 -10.18 -17.58 10.93
C ILE A 336 -8.72 -17.80 10.53
N PRO A 337 -8.12 -18.93 10.92
CA PRO A 337 -6.81 -19.31 10.40
C PRO A 337 -6.90 -19.65 8.91
N ASP A 338 -5.83 -19.38 8.18
CA ASP A 338 -5.70 -19.73 6.75
C ASP A 338 -6.81 -19.07 5.90
N THR A 339 -7.66 -19.86 5.25
CA THR A 339 -8.68 -19.39 4.31
C THR A 339 -10.00 -20.17 4.43
N ASN A 340 -11.10 -19.52 4.07
CA ASN A 340 -12.42 -20.13 3.86
C ASN A 340 -12.59 -20.77 2.47
N VAL A 341 -11.64 -20.59 1.55
CA VAL A 341 -11.74 -21.10 0.17
C VAL A 341 -11.53 -22.61 0.14
N ASP A 342 -12.47 -23.33 -0.47
CA ASP A 342 -12.32 -24.76 -0.76
C ASP A 342 -11.30 -24.99 -1.89
N LEU A 343 -10.26 -25.78 -1.60
CA LEU A 343 -9.16 -26.07 -2.51
C LEU A 343 -9.29 -27.43 -3.21
N THR A 344 -10.27 -28.25 -2.83
CA THR A 344 -10.46 -29.59 -3.40
C THR A 344 -10.85 -29.57 -4.89
N ALA A 345 -11.55 -28.52 -5.32
CA ALA A 345 -11.93 -28.31 -6.72
C ALA A 345 -10.78 -27.77 -7.61
N GLY A 346 -9.80 -27.07 -7.01
CA GLY A 346 -8.71 -26.41 -7.74
C GLY A 346 -7.52 -27.31 -8.09
N ALA A 347 -7.48 -28.55 -7.57
CA ALA A 347 -6.43 -29.52 -7.86
C ALA A 347 -6.65 -30.30 -9.17
N ARG A 348 -7.74 -30.02 -9.90
CA ARG A 348 -8.13 -30.73 -11.14
C ARG A 348 -8.06 -29.87 -12.42
N GLN A 349 -7.41 -28.71 -12.39
CA GLN A 349 -7.22 -27.86 -13.57
C GLN A 349 -5.75 -27.61 -13.86
#